data_AF-A0A6P8L2R5-F1
#
_entry.id   AF-A0A6P8L2R5-F1
#
_cell.length_a   1.000
_cell.length_b   1.000
_cell.length_c   1.000
_cell.angle_alpha   90.00
_cell.angle_beta   90.00
_cell.angle_gamma   90.00
#
_symmetry.space_group_name_H-M   'P 1'
#
loop_
_entity.id
_entity.type
_entity.pdbx_description
1 polymer ?
#
loop_
_entity_poly.entity_id
_entity_poly.type
_entity_poly.pdbx_seq_one_letter_code
_entity_poly.pdbx_strand_id
1 'polypeptide(L)'
;MTEEMNNTVSCKWTMEEREKMLTTGTLEQQREAFKDDEELMRETSKFVSEVIQTAITEASKRKVLTEKAVSEGSRLKGIGSVAGWNHRARGFCSRILNALCPCFTSNGKS
;
A
#
# COMPACT_ATOMS: atom_id res chain seq x y z
N MET A 1 -31.96 42.72 3.99
CA MET A 1 -31.87 42.10 5.32
C MET A 1 -32.00 40.61 5.11
N THR A 2 -30.88 39.92 4.96
CA THR A 2 -30.81 38.47 4.91
C THR A 2 -30.67 38.00 6.34
N GLU A 3 -31.71 37.37 6.85
CA GLU A 3 -31.71 36.77 8.20
C GLU A 3 -30.64 35.68 8.22
N GLU A 4 -29.52 35.98 8.90
CA GLU A 4 -28.55 34.97 9.27
C GLU A 4 -29.25 34.02 10.23
N MET A 5 -29.60 32.86 9.69
CA MET A 5 -30.21 31.77 10.43
C MET A 5 -29.14 31.26 11.39
N ASN A 6 -29.13 31.83 12.59
CA ASN A 6 -28.33 31.39 13.72
C ASN A 6 -28.68 29.93 13.99
N ASN A 7 -27.93 29.02 13.36
CA ASN A 7 -28.02 27.60 13.60
C ASN A 7 -27.49 27.38 15.01
N THR A 8 -28.37 27.56 15.99
CA THR A 8 -28.07 27.33 17.39
C THR A 8 -27.92 25.83 17.50
N VAL A 9 -26.67 25.36 17.46
CA VAL A 9 -26.32 23.96 17.70
C VAL A 9 -26.70 23.70 19.14
N SER A 10 -27.92 23.22 19.31
CA SER A 10 -28.42 22.70 20.57
C SER A 10 -27.61 21.43 20.83
N CYS A 11 -26.49 21.59 21.52
CA CYS A 11 -25.72 20.53 22.14
C CYS A 11 -26.73 19.59 22.83
N LYS A 12 -26.91 18.38 22.28
CA LYS A 12 -28.00 17.50 22.71
C LYS A 12 -27.79 16.98 24.13
N TRP A 13 -26.56 17.03 24.61
CA TRP A 13 -26.12 16.46 25.86
C TRP A 13 -25.20 17.40 26.61
N THR A 14 -25.18 17.28 27.94
CA THR A 14 -24.09 17.86 28.72
C THR A 14 -22.77 17.15 28.41
N MET A 15 -21.64 17.76 28.77
CA MET A 15 -20.32 17.13 28.59
C MET A 15 -20.24 15.76 29.28
N GLU A 16 -20.77 15.66 30.51
CA GLU A 16 -20.78 14.41 31.30
C GLU A 16 -21.68 13.33 30.68
N GLU A 17 -22.84 13.72 30.16
CA GLU A 17 -23.74 12.79 29.45
C GLU A 17 -23.10 12.30 28.16
N ARG A 18 -22.44 13.20 27.41
CA ARG A 18 -21.71 12.85 26.19
C ARG A 18 -20.59 11.87 26.47
N GLU A 19 -19.75 12.13 27.48
CA GLU A 19 -18.67 11.22 27.89
C GLU A 19 -19.21 9.84 28.29
N LYS A 20 -20.34 9.80 29.00
CA LYS A 20 -21.01 8.55 29.34
C LYS A 20 -21.49 7.79 28.10
N MET A 21 -22.07 8.48 27.12
CA MET A 21 -22.51 7.86 25.86
C MET A 21 -21.32 7.35 25.04
N LEU A 22 -20.22 8.10 24.98
CA LEU A 22 -18.99 7.71 24.28
C LEU A 22 -18.32 6.47 24.89
N THR A 23 -18.38 6.32 26.21
CA THR A 23 -17.68 5.23 26.93
C THR A 23 -18.53 3.99 27.14
N THR A 24 -19.84 4.15 27.36
CA THR A 24 -20.73 3.06 27.82
C THR A 24 -22.03 2.94 27.04
N GLY A 25 -22.32 3.86 26.11
CA GLY A 25 -23.52 3.82 25.28
C GLY A 25 -23.48 2.73 24.21
N THR A 26 -24.63 2.54 23.53
CA THR A 26 -24.68 1.71 22.31
C THR A 26 -23.89 2.34 21.17
N LEU A 27 -23.61 1.60 20.10
CA LEU A 27 -22.88 2.12 18.94
C LEU A 27 -23.57 3.35 18.31
N GLU A 28 -24.89 3.33 18.23
CA GLU A 28 -25.68 4.46 17.71
C GLU A 28 -25.53 5.69 18.61
N GLN A 29 -25.57 5.50 19.93
CA GLN A 29 -25.40 6.57 20.91
C GLN A 29 -23.98 7.13 20.88
N GLN A 30 -22.97 6.28 20.82
CA GLN A 30 -21.57 6.68 20.68
C GLN A 30 -21.37 7.51 19.40
N ARG A 31 -21.93 7.06 18.28
CA ARG A 31 -21.85 7.77 17.00
C ARG A 31 -22.51 9.14 17.08
N GLU A 32 -23.67 9.26 17.72
CA GLU A 32 -24.34 10.55 17.88
C GLU A 32 -23.58 11.47 18.83
N ALA A 33 -23.08 10.93 19.95
CA ALA A 33 -22.30 11.68 20.94
C ALA A 33 -21.00 12.22 20.34
N PHE A 34 -20.36 11.44 19.48
CA PHE A 34 -19.18 11.85 18.73
C PHE A 34 -19.47 12.99 17.75
N LYS A 35 -20.61 12.94 17.05
CA LYS A 35 -21.00 13.96 16.06
C LYS A 35 -21.40 15.30 16.68
N ASP A 36 -21.85 15.29 17.92
CA ASP A 36 -22.29 16.47 18.66
C ASP A 36 -21.10 17.34 19.11
N ASP A 37 -19.88 16.80 19.11
CA ASP A 37 -18.65 17.51 19.44
C ASP A 37 -18.03 18.15 18.19
N GLU A 38 -18.28 19.45 18.00
CA GLU A 38 -17.80 20.18 16.81
C GLU A 38 -16.28 20.26 16.71
N GLU A 39 -15.59 20.46 17.85
CA GLU A 39 -14.13 20.56 17.88
C GLU A 39 -13.50 19.22 17.51
N LEU A 40 -13.98 18.14 18.13
CA LEU A 40 -13.54 16.79 17.82
C LEU A 40 -13.82 16.42 16.36
N MET A 41 -15.00 16.76 15.83
CA MET A 41 -15.37 16.51 14.44
C MET A 41 -14.48 17.30 13.46
N ARG A 42 -14.15 18.55 13.78
CA ARG A 42 -13.25 19.39 12.99
C ARG A 42 -11.84 18.81 12.96
N GLU A 43 -11.30 18.42 14.11
CA GLU A 43 -9.97 17.80 14.20
C GLU A 43 -9.92 16.43 13.50
N THR A 44 -10.95 15.62 13.67
CA THR A 44 -11.08 14.32 12.99
C THR A 44 -11.09 14.49 11.47
N SER A 45 -11.85 15.47 10.97
CA SER A 45 -11.92 15.77 9.53
C SER A 45 -10.58 16.25 8.98
N LYS A 46 -9.86 17.07 9.76
CA LYS A 46 -8.49 17.51 9.44
C LYS A 46 -7.53 16.32 9.36
N PHE A 47 -7.54 15.46 10.37
CA PHE A 47 -6.70 14.26 10.42
C PHE A 47 -6.94 13.33 9.22
N VAL A 48 -8.21 13.04 8.91
CA VAL A 48 -8.55 12.21 7.72
C VAL A 48 -8.03 12.85 6.44
N SER A 49 -8.17 14.16 6.30
CA SER A 49 -7.66 14.90 5.14
C SER A 49 -6.13 14.81 5.02
N GLU A 50 -5.40 14.94 6.13
CA GLU A 50 -3.94 14.82 6.17
C GLU A 50 -3.46 13.41 5.79
N VAL A 51 -4.14 12.38 6.27
CA VAL A 51 -3.85 10.98 5.90
C VAL A 51 -4.05 10.76 4.40
N ILE A 52 -5.15 11.27 3.84
CA ILE A 52 -5.41 11.18 2.40
C ILE A 52 -4.32 11.89 1.60
N GLN A 53 -3.95 13.12 1.98
CA GLN A 53 -2.90 13.87 1.30
C GLN A 53 -1.54 13.18 1.38
N THR A 54 -1.23 12.58 2.53
CA THR A 54 0.00 11.81 2.72
C THR A 54 0.00 10.57 1.82
N ALA A 55 -1.11 9.84 1.76
CA ALA A 55 -1.24 8.67 0.88
C ALA A 55 -1.10 9.05 -0.60
N ILE A 56 -1.71 10.15 -1.04
CA ILE A 56 -1.56 10.69 -2.40
C ILE A 56 -0.11 11.05 -2.69
N THR A 57 0.55 11.72 -1.76
CA THR A 57 1.95 12.14 -1.91
C THR A 57 2.88 10.93 -2.02
N GLU A 58 2.71 9.93 -1.15
CA GLU A 58 3.49 8.69 -1.18
C GLU A 58 3.23 7.87 -2.46
N ALA A 59 1.97 7.75 -2.89
CA ALA A 59 1.64 7.12 -4.17
C ALA A 59 2.28 7.84 -5.36
N SER A 60 2.28 9.17 -5.35
CA SER A 60 2.90 9.99 -6.39
C SER A 60 4.42 9.84 -6.42
N LYS A 61 5.09 9.80 -5.25
CA LYS A 61 6.52 9.48 -5.16
C LYS A 61 6.83 8.11 -5.77
N ARG A 62 6.03 7.08 -5.47
CA ARG A 62 6.20 5.74 -6.05
C ARG A 62 6.04 5.73 -7.57
N LYS A 63 5.09 6.50 -8.10
CA LYS A 63 4.91 6.66 -9.55
C LYS A 63 6.15 7.30 -10.20
N VAL A 64 6.63 8.43 -9.66
CA VAL A 64 7.83 9.12 -10.17
C VAL A 64 9.07 8.24 -10.08
N LEU A 65 9.26 7.48 -9.00
CA LEU A 65 10.37 6.53 -8.87
C LEU A 65 10.28 5.40 -9.89
N THR A 66 9.07 4.90 -10.16
CA THR A 66 8.86 3.88 -11.20
C THR A 66 9.16 4.43 -12.59
N GLU A 67 8.70 5.64 -12.90
CA GLU A 67 8.97 6.32 -14.18
C GLU A 67 10.44 6.69 -14.36
N LYS A 68 11.12 7.16 -13.30
CA LYS A 68 12.57 7.42 -13.33
C LYS A 68 13.40 6.14 -13.41
N ALA A 69 12.99 5.05 -12.77
CA ALA A 69 13.64 3.75 -12.92
C ALA A 69 13.51 3.19 -14.34
N VAL A 70 12.41 3.50 -15.06
CA VAL A 70 12.26 3.19 -16.48
C VAL A 70 13.18 4.05 -17.35
N SER A 71 13.42 5.32 -16.98
CA SER A 71 14.21 6.29 -17.77
C SER A 71 15.74 6.19 -17.58
N GLU A 72 16.24 5.96 -16.36
CA GLU A 72 17.67 5.95 -16.03
C GLU A 72 18.34 4.57 -16.12
N GLY A 73 17.61 3.51 -16.49
CA GLY A 73 18.23 2.19 -16.44
C GLY A 73 17.35 1.01 -16.76
N SER A 74 16.43 1.09 -17.72
CA SER A 74 15.98 -0.14 -18.38
C SER A 74 16.97 -0.59 -19.46
N ARG A 75 18.24 -0.73 -19.08
CA ARG A 75 18.94 -1.97 -19.42
C ARG A 75 18.37 -3.03 -18.48
N LEU A 76 17.13 -3.44 -18.73
CA LEU A 76 16.87 -4.86 -18.70
C LEU A 76 17.89 -5.42 -19.68
N LYS A 77 19.06 -5.79 -19.15
CA LYS A 77 19.96 -6.74 -19.77
C LYS A 77 19.05 -7.92 -19.97
N GLY A 78 18.44 -7.99 -21.16
CA GLY A 78 17.43 -8.95 -21.50
C GLY A 78 17.96 -10.26 -20.99
N ILE A 79 17.20 -10.85 -20.05
CA ILE A 79 17.40 -12.23 -19.63
C ILE A 79 17.72 -12.98 -20.92
N GLY A 80 18.95 -13.52 -20.95
CA GLY A 80 19.73 -13.64 -22.18
C GLY A 80 18.93 -14.06 -23.39
N SER A 81 19.30 -13.51 -24.56
CA SER A 81 18.98 -14.05 -25.90
C SER A 81 18.63 -15.53 -25.80
N VAL A 82 17.56 -16.01 -26.45
CA VAL A 82 17.08 -17.40 -26.44
C VAL A 82 18.22 -18.47 -26.45
N ALA A 83 19.37 -18.14 -27.03
CA ALA A 83 20.63 -18.89 -26.90
C ALA A 83 21.09 -19.19 -25.45
N GLY A 84 21.02 -18.23 -24.52
CA GLY A 84 21.40 -18.35 -23.11
C GLY A 84 20.43 -19.19 -22.26
N TRP A 85 19.12 -19.16 -22.58
CA TRP A 85 18.16 -20.10 -21.98
C TRP A 85 18.48 -21.54 -22.39
N ASN A 86 18.76 -21.76 -23.68
CA ASN A 86 19.18 -23.06 -24.19
C ASN A 86 20.47 -23.57 -23.53
N HIS A 87 21.46 -22.71 -23.28
CA HIS A 87 22.68 -23.10 -22.57
C HIS A 87 22.41 -23.49 -21.12
N ARG A 88 21.51 -22.78 -20.40
CA ARG A 88 21.15 -23.10 -19.03
C ARG A 88 20.41 -24.44 -18.91
N ALA A 89 19.48 -24.72 -19.83
CA ALA A 89 18.79 -26.00 -19.89
C ALA A 89 19.74 -27.16 -20.24
N ARG A 90 20.64 -26.96 -21.23
CA ARG A 90 21.67 -27.95 -21.58
C ARG A 90 22.62 -28.25 -20.42
N GLY A 91 23.04 -27.24 -19.66
CA GLY A 91 23.88 -27.42 -18.47
C GLY A 91 23.17 -28.09 -17.30
N PHE A 92 21.84 -28.00 -17.20
CA PHE A 92 21.06 -28.77 -16.24
C PHE A 92 20.92 -30.23 -16.66
N CYS A 93 20.51 -30.49 -17.92
CA CYS A 93 20.42 -31.86 -18.44
C CYS A 93 21.77 -32.58 -18.40
N SER A 94 22.87 -31.91 -18.69
CA SER A 94 24.22 -32.50 -18.59
C SER A 94 24.58 -32.90 -17.15
N ARG A 95 24.21 -32.09 -16.15
CA ARG A 95 24.44 -32.44 -14.73
C ARG A 95 23.59 -33.62 -14.27
N ILE A 96 22.32 -33.66 -14.69
CA ILE A 96 21.42 -34.78 -14.38
C ILE A 96 21.91 -36.06 -15.08
N LEU A 97 22.29 -35.99 -16.36
CA LEU A 97 22.84 -37.14 -17.09
C LEU A 97 24.15 -37.63 -16.47
N ASN A 98 25.05 -36.74 -16.06
CA ASN A 98 26.29 -37.12 -15.36
C ASN A 98 26.03 -37.70 -13.96
N ALA A 99 24.96 -37.28 -13.28
CA ALA A 99 24.58 -37.81 -11.97
C ALA A 99 23.88 -39.18 -12.06
N LEU A 100 23.09 -39.39 -13.11
CA LEU A 100 22.38 -40.66 -13.36
C LEU A 100 23.26 -41.70 -14.07
N CYS A 101 24.25 -41.26 -14.83
CA CYS A 101 25.20 -42.11 -15.53
C CYS A 101 26.59 -41.45 -15.50
N PRO A 102 27.43 -41.73 -14.48
CA PRO A 102 28.77 -41.14 -14.34
C PRO A 102 29.75 -41.46 -15.50
N CYS A 103 29.32 -42.28 -16.45
CA CYS A 103 30.16 -43.00 -17.39
C CYS A 103 30.44 -42.27 -18.72
N PHE A 104 29.96 -41.03 -18.93
CA PHE A 104 30.25 -40.26 -20.17
C PHE A 104 31.38 -39.23 -20.02
N THR A 105 32.34 -39.50 -19.14
CA THR A 105 33.69 -38.93 -19.29
C THR A 105 34.56 -39.90 -20.10
N SER A 106 34.16 -40.20 -21.34
CA SER A 106 35.12 -40.80 -22.27
C SER A 106 36.09 -39.68 -22.67
N ASN A 107 37.26 -39.69 -22.05
CA ASN A 107 38.47 -39.17 -22.66
C ASN A 107 38.62 -39.83 -24.04
N GLY A 108 38.18 -39.15 -25.10
CA GLY A 108 38.42 -39.53 -26.48
C GLY A 108 39.32 -38.50 -27.14
N LYS A 109 40.62 -38.62 -26.89
CA LYS A 109 41.62 -38.08 -27.83
C LYS A 109 41.39 -38.75 -29.18
N SER A 110 41.04 -37.97 -30.20
CA SER A 110 41.64 -38.01 -31.54
C SER A 110 41.20 -36.80 -32.34
#